data_AF-A0A4Q6G1G5-F1
#
_entry.id   AF-A0A4Q6G1G5-F1
#
_cell.length_a   1.000
_cell.length_b   1.000
_cell.length_c   1.000
_cell.angle_alpha   90.00
_cell.angle_beta   90.00
_cell.angle_gamma   90.00
#
_symmetry.space_group_name_H-M   'P 1'
#
loop_
_entity.id
_entity.type
_entity.pdbx_description
1 polymer ?
#
loop_
_entity_poly.entity_id
_entity_poly.type
_entity_poly.pdbx_seq_one_letter_code
_entity_poly.pdbx_strand_id
1 'polypeptide(L)'
;MRLWTLFYCLFFGLVSLAQANTWTPSTSDENGKGSPAVCENSLISGLKCTGRYCDNVSLQCSDGLATEARGEWSPGFSEENAPYICPYGEFVQSLACEGRYCDSVSVKCARAPSVQENACYWRGQISEENGGAFEFGKGVYLKGLKCSGRYCDRLESYVCQTQEKVCDSDECRAEQARRFSPILKFDQEQATSQKCFPGSAAEYWEARKNGDTRTLCNESAASLEGGQIPIYYEYQDCSGDQTVIMYWFFYGFQDTCSPGMGSHHADWERVAVKIKDGRLERVQYFQHGGSYTRQGNNFESVDGTHPIAYVGKNSHGSYHDRGGSGSCLYFEDYRNPNERNYTLKTEQNLIPLHRGPDAPEWMTSNDAKNFDGIPGPLARGENLCALTGCRGDDFNMGAALCFGNCGCSKSDIGNLPF
;
A
#
# COMPACT_ATOMS: atom_id res chain seq x y z
N MET A 1 -55.84 41.22 42.55
CA MET A 1 -56.23 40.46 41.35
C MET A 1 -54.99 39.75 40.84
N ARG A 2 -55.03 38.42 40.70
CA ARG A 2 -53.89 37.54 40.37
C ARG A 2 -53.30 37.90 39.00
N LEU A 3 -51.97 37.98 38.87
CA LEU A 3 -51.28 37.75 37.59
C LEU A 3 -50.12 36.78 37.80
N TRP A 4 -50.09 35.80 36.93
CA TRP A 4 -49.29 34.59 36.97
C TRP A 4 -47.88 34.82 36.44
N THR A 5 -46.91 34.19 37.10
CA THR A 5 -45.53 34.02 36.62
C THR A 5 -45.52 32.96 35.51
N LEU A 6 -45.25 33.35 34.25
CA LEU A 6 -44.96 32.39 33.17
C LEU A 6 -43.48 31.97 33.25
N PHE A 7 -43.26 30.69 33.53
CA PHE A 7 -41.97 30.01 33.35
C PHE A 7 -41.80 29.70 31.84
N TYR A 8 -40.81 30.30 31.19
CA TYR A 8 -40.40 29.94 29.83
C TYR A 8 -39.43 28.74 29.92
N CYS A 9 -39.92 27.53 29.66
CA CYS A 9 -39.05 26.38 29.40
C CYS A 9 -38.47 26.52 27.98
N LEU A 10 -37.20 26.91 27.89
CA LEU A 10 -36.39 26.76 26.68
C LEU A 10 -36.14 25.27 26.45
N PHE A 11 -36.93 24.65 25.57
CA PHE A 11 -36.59 23.39 24.95
C PHE A 11 -35.35 23.60 24.06
N PHE A 12 -34.18 23.18 24.56
CA PHE A 12 -33.04 22.91 23.69
C PHE A 12 -33.44 21.71 22.82
N GLY A 13 -33.86 21.99 21.58
CA GLY A 13 -33.89 20.99 20.54
C GLY A 13 -32.48 20.48 20.33
N LEU A 14 -32.19 19.27 20.82
CA LEU A 14 -31.06 18.49 20.39
C LEU A 14 -31.24 18.25 18.89
N VAL A 15 -30.58 19.05 18.06
CA VAL A 15 -30.31 18.68 16.69
C VAL A 15 -29.41 17.45 16.77
N SER A 16 -29.98 16.28 16.50
CA SER A 16 -29.24 15.05 16.30
C SER A 16 -28.23 15.30 15.19
N LEU A 17 -26.96 15.47 15.54
CA LEU A 17 -25.86 15.29 14.60
C LEU A 17 -25.98 13.86 14.08
N ALA A 18 -26.38 13.69 12.81
CA ALA A 18 -26.47 12.40 12.18
C ALA A 18 -25.09 11.71 12.23
N GLN A 19 -25.08 10.47 12.70
CA GLN A 19 -23.91 9.62 12.87
C GLN A 19 -23.27 9.32 11.50
N ALA A 20 -22.18 10.01 11.18
CA ALA A 20 -21.22 9.56 10.17
C ALA A 20 -20.13 8.73 10.88
N ASN A 21 -19.71 7.62 10.25
CA ASN A 21 -18.71 6.61 10.70
C ASN A 21 -19.21 5.34 11.41
N THR A 22 -20.50 5.04 11.41
CA THR A 22 -21.00 3.77 11.97
C THR A 22 -21.15 2.70 10.88
N TRP A 23 -20.50 1.55 11.08
CA TRP A 23 -20.71 0.35 10.28
C TRP A 23 -22.18 -0.09 10.35
N THR A 24 -22.73 -0.59 9.24
CA THR A 24 -24.06 -1.21 9.24
C THR A 24 -24.09 -2.43 10.16
N PRO A 25 -25.28 -2.86 10.63
CA PRO A 25 -25.44 -4.23 11.11
C PRO A 25 -24.87 -5.24 10.10
N SER A 26 -24.34 -6.36 10.60
CA SER A 26 -23.82 -7.40 9.73
C SER A 26 -24.94 -8.13 9.01
N THR A 27 -24.69 -8.51 7.77
CA THR A 27 -25.42 -9.59 7.10
C THR A 27 -24.64 -10.90 7.29
N SER A 28 -25.37 -11.99 7.50
CA SER A 28 -24.81 -13.31 7.80
C SER A 28 -25.76 -14.43 7.39
N ASP A 29 -25.25 -15.66 7.37
CA ASP A 29 -26.04 -16.86 7.07
C ASP A 29 -27.15 -17.14 8.08
N GLU A 30 -26.96 -16.74 9.33
CA GLU A 30 -27.97 -16.85 10.40
C GLU A 30 -29.24 -16.03 10.13
N ASN A 31 -29.12 -14.97 9.32
CA ASN A 31 -30.22 -14.07 9.00
C ASN A 31 -30.62 -14.08 7.50
N GLY A 32 -29.79 -14.69 6.63
CA GLY A 32 -29.97 -14.83 5.19
C GLY A 32 -30.27 -13.50 4.46
N LYS A 33 -30.87 -13.60 3.27
CA LYS A 33 -31.40 -12.42 2.51
C LYS A 33 -32.42 -11.56 3.27
N GLY A 34 -32.89 -11.99 4.44
CA GLY A 34 -33.83 -11.24 5.29
C GLY A 34 -33.21 -10.03 5.99
N SER A 35 -31.88 -9.99 6.12
CA SER A 35 -31.16 -8.89 6.78
C SER A 35 -29.93 -8.48 5.96
N PRO A 36 -30.11 -7.86 4.78
CA PRO A 36 -29.00 -7.35 3.98
C PRO A 36 -28.31 -6.19 4.70
N ALA A 37 -27.01 -6.04 4.48
CA ALA A 37 -26.30 -4.82 4.81
C ALA A 37 -26.59 -3.78 3.71
N VAL A 38 -27.11 -2.62 4.10
CA VAL A 38 -27.63 -1.61 3.16
C VAL A 38 -27.09 -0.23 3.49
N CYS A 39 -26.56 0.45 2.47
CA CYS A 39 -26.28 1.88 2.50
C CYS A 39 -27.44 2.65 1.87
N GLU A 40 -28.41 3.06 2.69
CA GLU A 40 -29.60 3.78 2.23
C GLU A 40 -29.21 5.16 1.67
N ASN A 41 -29.56 5.42 0.40
CA ASN A 41 -29.28 6.68 -0.29
C ASN A 41 -27.80 7.10 -0.23
N SER A 42 -26.88 6.13 -0.16
CA SER A 42 -25.44 6.33 -0.19
C SER A 42 -24.72 5.16 -0.85
N LEU A 43 -23.38 5.25 -0.94
CA LEU A 43 -22.52 4.21 -1.50
C LEU A 43 -21.66 3.59 -0.41
N ILE A 44 -21.13 2.41 -0.72
CA ILE A 44 -20.24 1.71 0.20
C ILE A 44 -18.84 2.32 0.12
N SER A 45 -18.37 2.86 1.25
CA SER A 45 -17.05 3.48 1.45
C SER A 45 -16.10 2.63 2.31
N GLY A 46 -16.52 1.43 2.72
CA GLY A 46 -15.66 0.48 3.44
C GLY A 46 -16.34 -0.87 3.62
N LEU A 47 -15.54 -1.90 3.87
CA LEU A 47 -16.00 -3.28 4.05
C LEU A 47 -15.41 -3.85 5.34
N LYS A 48 -16.25 -4.56 6.10
CA LYS A 48 -15.88 -5.25 7.32
C LYS A 48 -16.41 -6.68 7.29
N CYS A 49 -15.56 -7.58 7.77
CA CYS A 49 -15.65 -9.02 7.75
C CYS A 49 -15.23 -9.50 9.15
N THR A 50 -16.14 -10.18 9.84
CA THR A 50 -15.92 -10.68 11.21
C THR A 50 -16.51 -12.07 11.35
N GLY A 51 -16.21 -12.71 12.48
CA GLY A 51 -16.56 -14.11 12.75
C GLY A 51 -15.92 -15.07 11.74
N ARG A 52 -16.17 -16.37 11.90
CA ARG A 52 -15.31 -17.38 11.26
C ARG A 52 -15.66 -17.50 9.78
N TYR A 53 -14.66 -17.51 8.91
CA TYR A 53 -14.81 -17.54 7.45
C TYR A 53 -15.60 -16.35 6.91
N CYS A 54 -15.39 -15.17 7.47
CA CYS A 54 -16.13 -13.98 7.07
C CYS A 54 -17.66 -14.12 7.18
N ASP A 55 -18.16 -14.87 8.16
CA ASP A 55 -19.60 -15.14 8.33
C ASP A 55 -20.46 -13.87 8.51
N ASN A 56 -19.85 -12.79 9.02
CA ASN A 56 -20.51 -11.52 9.28
C ASN A 56 -19.89 -10.40 8.44
N VAL A 57 -20.64 -9.91 7.46
CA VAL A 57 -20.22 -8.81 6.58
C VAL A 57 -20.99 -7.52 6.92
N SER A 58 -20.25 -6.45 7.19
CA SER A 58 -20.79 -5.10 7.44
C SER A 58 -20.22 -4.10 6.45
N LEU A 59 -20.99 -3.07 6.15
CA LEU A 59 -20.64 -2.01 5.21
C LEU A 59 -20.38 -0.71 5.96
N GLN A 60 -19.43 0.08 5.50
CA GLN A 60 -19.35 1.49 5.86
C GLN A 60 -19.99 2.28 4.73
N CYS A 61 -20.87 3.21 5.08
CA CYS A 61 -21.63 3.99 4.11
C CYS A 61 -21.07 5.40 4.02
N SER A 62 -21.03 5.93 2.80
CA SER A 62 -20.59 7.28 2.52
C SER A 62 -21.61 8.32 2.95
N ASP A 63 -21.13 9.51 3.29
CA ASP A 63 -21.99 10.65 3.56
C ASP A 63 -22.43 11.31 2.24
N GLY A 64 -23.73 11.62 2.13
CA GLY A 64 -24.21 12.65 1.21
C GLY A 64 -24.23 12.32 -0.28
N LEU A 65 -24.05 11.06 -0.69
CA LEU A 65 -24.15 10.66 -2.09
C LEU A 65 -25.51 10.08 -2.45
N ALA A 66 -26.39 10.93 -3.00
CA ALA A 66 -27.69 10.48 -3.50
C ALA A 66 -27.51 9.35 -4.54
N THR A 67 -28.06 8.19 -4.23
CA THR A 67 -28.12 7.04 -5.13
C THR A 67 -29.56 6.85 -5.61
N GLU A 68 -29.71 6.48 -6.88
CA GLU A 68 -31.01 6.05 -7.38
C GLU A 68 -31.09 4.53 -7.29
N ALA A 69 -31.73 4.02 -6.25
CA ALA A 69 -31.95 2.59 -6.05
C ALA A 69 -32.79 2.03 -7.20
N ARG A 70 -32.18 1.21 -8.07
CA ARG A 70 -32.85 0.64 -9.26
C ARG A 70 -32.57 -0.84 -9.51
N GLY A 71 -31.53 -1.43 -8.90
CA GLY A 71 -31.08 -2.78 -9.25
C GLY A 71 -31.90 -3.90 -8.61
N GLU A 72 -32.05 -5.02 -9.32
CA GLU A 72 -32.37 -6.31 -8.70
C GLU A 72 -31.13 -6.86 -7.98
N TRP A 73 -31.30 -7.86 -7.12
CA TRP A 73 -30.15 -8.58 -6.58
C TRP A 73 -29.42 -9.29 -7.73
N SER A 74 -28.08 -9.27 -7.68
CA SER A 74 -27.27 -10.14 -8.52
C SER A 74 -27.63 -11.61 -8.24
N PRO A 75 -27.33 -12.54 -9.16
CA PRO A 75 -27.17 -13.93 -8.79
C PRO A 75 -26.21 -14.06 -7.60
N GLY A 76 -26.42 -15.06 -6.75
CA GLY A 76 -25.44 -15.42 -5.72
C GLY A 76 -24.15 -15.89 -6.36
N PHE A 77 -23.02 -15.45 -5.81
CA PHE A 77 -21.69 -15.85 -6.27
C PHE A 77 -20.79 -16.20 -5.09
N SER A 78 -19.91 -17.17 -5.28
CA SER A 78 -18.97 -17.71 -4.29
C SER A 78 -17.55 -17.77 -4.85
N GLU A 79 -16.63 -18.43 -4.14
CA GLU A 79 -15.27 -18.72 -4.63
C GLU A 79 -15.24 -19.58 -5.91
N GLU A 80 -16.35 -20.21 -6.28
CA GLU A 80 -16.48 -21.05 -7.47
C GLU A 80 -16.92 -20.27 -8.71
N ASN A 81 -17.21 -18.98 -8.55
CA ASN A 81 -17.78 -18.15 -9.61
C ASN A 81 -16.87 -16.96 -9.96
N ALA A 82 -17.17 -16.37 -11.11
CA ALA A 82 -16.57 -15.11 -11.50
C ALA A 82 -16.97 -13.98 -10.53
N PRO A 83 -16.12 -12.95 -10.35
CA PRO A 83 -16.52 -11.76 -9.61
C PRO A 83 -17.78 -11.13 -10.19
N TYR A 84 -18.55 -10.45 -9.33
CA TYR A 84 -19.65 -9.61 -9.79
C TYR A 84 -19.23 -8.15 -9.75
N ILE A 85 -19.36 -7.47 -10.88
CA ILE A 85 -19.08 -6.04 -11.05
C ILE A 85 -20.37 -5.37 -11.52
N CYS A 86 -20.80 -4.33 -10.80
CA CYS A 86 -21.99 -3.57 -11.18
C CYS A 86 -21.85 -2.98 -12.59
N PRO A 87 -22.95 -2.91 -13.37
CA PRO A 87 -22.96 -2.32 -14.71
C PRO A 87 -22.37 -0.90 -14.78
N TYR A 88 -22.17 -0.41 -16.00
CA TYR A 88 -21.69 0.95 -16.22
C TYR A 88 -22.66 2.01 -15.64
N GLY A 89 -22.11 2.95 -14.90
CA GLY A 89 -22.81 3.99 -14.14
C GLY A 89 -23.36 3.54 -12.79
N GLU A 90 -23.12 2.28 -12.40
CA GLU A 90 -23.68 1.68 -11.19
C GLU A 90 -22.60 1.15 -10.23
N PHE A 91 -22.95 1.19 -8.94
CA PHE A 91 -22.09 0.86 -7.82
C PHE A 91 -22.84 0.02 -6.79
N VAL A 92 -22.11 -0.73 -5.97
CA VAL A 92 -22.71 -1.58 -4.96
C VAL A 92 -23.29 -0.70 -3.86
N GLN A 93 -24.59 -0.90 -3.57
CA GLN A 93 -25.34 -0.23 -2.51
C GLN A 93 -25.67 -1.18 -1.37
N SER A 94 -25.84 -2.47 -1.66
CA SER A 94 -26.24 -3.47 -0.67
C SER A 94 -25.55 -4.80 -0.91
N LEU A 95 -25.37 -5.54 0.17
CA LEU A 95 -24.79 -6.87 0.19
C LEU A 95 -25.67 -7.78 1.04
N ALA A 96 -25.88 -9.01 0.58
CA ALA A 96 -26.53 -10.07 1.33
C ALA A 96 -25.66 -11.32 1.34
N CYS A 97 -25.56 -11.93 2.51
CA CYS A 97 -24.97 -13.25 2.70
C CYS A 97 -26.04 -14.34 2.57
N GLU A 98 -25.69 -15.44 1.91
CA GLU A 98 -26.48 -16.65 1.79
C GLU A 98 -25.61 -17.88 1.97
N GLY A 99 -26.27 -18.98 2.34
CA GLY A 99 -25.61 -20.27 2.57
C GLY A 99 -24.64 -20.23 3.75
N ARG A 100 -24.11 -21.39 4.13
CA ARG A 100 -23.45 -21.56 5.42
C ARG A 100 -22.13 -20.78 5.47
N TYR A 101 -21.90 -20.01 6.53
CA TYR A 101 -20.74 -19.13 6.68
C TYR A 101 -20.64 -18.02 5.62
N CYS A 102 -21.76 -17.56 5.06
CA CYS A 102 -21.75 -16.58 3.96
C CYS A 102 -20.95 -17.09 2.75
N ASP A 103 -21.07 -18.38 2.42
CA ASP A 103 -20.37 -18.97 1.27
C ASP A 103 -20.81 -18.37 -0.07
N SER A 104 -22.02 -17.85 -0.15
CA SER A 104 -22.53 -17.11 -1.30
C SER A 104 -22.91 -15.69 -0.92
N VAL A 105 -22.44 -14.73 -1.71
CA VAL A 105 -22.81 -13.32 -1.58
C VAL A 105 -23.64 -12.89 -2.79
N SER A 106 -24.58 -11.98 -2.56
CA SER A 106 -25.29 -11.26 -3.60
C SER A 106 -25.15 -9.77 -3.34
N VAL A 107 -25.10 -8.98 -4.41
CA VAL A 107 -25.04 -7.52 -4.31
C VAL A 107 -26.22 -6.86 -5.01
N LYS A 108 -26.59 -5.67 -4.55
CA LYS A 108 -27.56 -4.81 -5.22
C LYS A 108 -26.86 -3.55 -5.69
N CYS A 109 -27.02 -3.25 -6.98
CA CYS A 109 -26.43 -2.07 -7.59
C CYS A 109 -27.40 -0.89 -7.58
N ALA A 110 -26.83 0.31 -7.45
CA ALA A 110 -27.55 1.56 -7.61
C ALA A 110 -26.78 2.50 -8.52
N ARG A 111 -27.51 3.34 -9.25
CA ARG A 111 -26.90 4.34 -10.13
C ARG A 111 -26.30 5.46 -9.28
N ALA A 112 -25.06 5.83 -9.59
CA ALA A 112 -24.38 6.95 -8.95
C ALA A 112 -23.80 7.92 -10.00
N PRO A 113 -24.64 8.83 -10.55
CA PRO A 113 -24.22 9.71 -11.64
C PRO A 113 -23.05 10.65 -11.30
N SER A 114 -22.80 10.90 -10.01
CA SER A 114 -21.73 11.75 -9.50
C SER A 114 -20.37 11.03 -9.39
N VAL A 115 -20.31 9.71 -9.60
CA VAL A 115 -19.05 8.94 -9.55
C VAL A 115 -18.57 8.65 -10.97
N GLN A 116 -17.30 8.95 -11.25
CA GLN A 116 -16.68 8.67 -12.54
C GLN A 116 -15.95 7.32 -12.51
N GLU A 117 -16.08 6.52 -13.57
CA GLU A 117 -15.57 5.13 -13.62
C GLU A 117 -14.17 4.97 -14.22
N ASN A 118 -13.43 6.06 -14.40
CA ASN A 118 -12.18 6.04 -15.16
C ASN A 118 -10.94 5.58 -14.36
N ALA A 119 -11.09 5.27 -13.08
CA ALA A 119 -10.00 4.87 -12.20
C ALA A 119 -10.43 3.73 -11.27
N CYS A 120 -10.73 2.56 -11.85
CA CYS A 120 -11.14 1.37 -11.11
C CYS A 120 -10.01 0.34 -11.00
N TYR A 121 -9.88 -0.31 -9.85
CA TYR A 121 -8.88 -1.34 -9.62
C TYR A 121 -9.32 -2.33 -8.53
N TRP A 122 -8.73 -3.52 -8.56
CA TRP A 122 -8.87 -4.51 -7.49
C TRP A 122 -7.95 -4.13 -6.33
N ARG A 123 -8.48 -4.17 -5.11
CA ARG A 123 -7.71 -4.00 -3.89
C ARG A 123 -7.41 -5.36 -3.24
N GLY A 124 -6.50 -5.36 -2.28
CA GLY A 124 -6.22 -6.53 -1.45
C GLY A 124 -7.47 -7.15 -0.80
N GLN A 125 -7.33 -8.41 -0.44
CA GLN A 125 -8.39 -9.22 0.14
C GLN A 125 -8.60 -8.88 1.62
N ILE A 126 -9.85 -8.95 2.08
CA ILE A 126 -10.22 -8.86 3.49
C ILE A 126 -10.77 -10.20 3.98
N SER A 127 -10.42 -10.55 5.22
CA SER A 127 -10.89 -11.71 5.98
C SER A 127 -10.81 -11.35 7.47
N GLU A 128 -11.57 -12.04 8.33
CA GLU A 128 -11.45 -11.88 9.78
C GLU A 128 -10.03 -12.17 10.28
N GLU A 129 -9.30 -13.02 9.56
CA GLU A 129 -7.92 -13.41 9.86
C GLU A 129 -6.90 -12.30 9.59
N ASN A 130 -7.33 -11.23 8.91
CA ASN A 130 -6.50 -10.11 8.49
C ASN A 130 -7.08 -8.81 9.05
N GLY A 131 -7.45 -8.76 10.33
CA GLY A 131 -7.96 -7.54 10.98
C GLY A 131 -9.41 -7.18 10.61
N GLY A 132 -9.98 -7.77 9.56
CA GLY A 132 -11.41 -7.84 9.32
C GLY A 132 -12.10 -6.52 8.97
N ALA A 133 -11.43 -5.38 8.84
CA ALA A 133 -12.09 -4.14 8.40
C ALA A 133 -11.15 -3.25 7.60
N PHE A 134 -11.68 -2.61 6.55
CA PHE A 134 -10.92 -1.61 5.81
C PHE A 134 -11.81 -0.56 5.14
N GLU A 135 -11.34 0.69 5.19
CA GLU A 135 -12.01 1.85 4.61
C GLU A 135 -11.44 2.13 3.20
N PHE A 136 -12.30 2.55 2.26
CA PHE A 136 -11.91 2.88 0.89
C PHE A 136 -11.16 4.21 0.80
N GLY A 137 -11.43 5.15 1.71
CA GLY A 137 -10.96 6.52 1.63
C GLY A 137 -11.98 7.44 0.95
N LYS A 138 -11.80 8.76 1.09
CA LYS A 138 -12.72 9.77 0.54
C LYS A 138 -12.81 9.68 -0.97
N GLY A 139 -14.04 9.67 -1.49
CA GLY A 139 -14.26 9.63 -2.93
C GLY A 139 -13.94 8.27 -3.58
N VAL A 140 -13.89 7.17 -2.83
CA VAL A 140 -13.68 5.81 -3.38
C VAL A 140 -14.82 4.90 -2.98
N TYR A 141 -15.41 4.21 -3.97
CA TYR A 141 -16.64 3.45 -3.78
C TYR A 141 -16.56 2.05 -4.37
N LEU A 142 -17.26 1.12 -3.73
CA LEU A 142 -17.33 -0.28 -4.16
C LEU A 142 -18.13 -0.41 -5.45
N LYS A 143 -17.51 -0.97 -6.50
CA LYS A 143 -18.16 -1.30 -7.78
C LYS A 143 -18.41 -2.79 -7.95
N GLY A 144 -17.57 -3.64 -7.35
CA GLY A 144 -17.72 -5.08 -7.45
C GLY A 144 -17.00 -5.83 -6.35
N LEU A 145 -17.29 -7.12 -6.25
CA LEU A 145 -16.72 -8.01 -5.25
C LEU A 145 -16.34 -9.34 -5.88
N LYS A 146 -15.33 -9.97 -5.29
CA LYS A 146 -14.92 -11.33 -5.60
C LYS A 146 -14.76 -12.13 -4.31
N CYS A 147 -15.35 -13.31 -4.28
CA CYS A 147 -15.10 -14.31 -3.25
C CYS A 147 -13.88 -15.15 -3.60
N SER A 148 -13.08 -15.50 -2.61
CA SER A 148 -12.01 -16.49 -2.73
C SER A 148 -11.74 -17.15 -1.39
N GLY A 149 -10.96 -18.23 -1.40
CA GLY A 149 -10.82 -19.07 -0.21
C GLY A 149 -12.06 -19.91 0.01
N ARG A 150 -11.99 -20.83 0.97
CA ARG A 150 -13.11 -21.73 1.27
C ARG A 150 -14.24 -20.94 1.93
N TYR A 151 -15.48 -21.13 1.47
CA TYR A 151 -16.66 -20.44 2.03
C TYR A 151 -16.59 -18.91 1.91
N CYS A 152 -16.06 -18.38 0.80
CA CYS A 152 -15.86 -16.94 0.63
C CYS A 152 -15.12 -16.24 1.81
N ASP A 153 -14.22 -16.96 2.50
CA ASP A 153 -13.43 -16.43 3.62
C ASP A 153 -12.66 -15.15 3.27
N ARG A 154 -12.32 -14.95 1.99
CA ARG A 154 -11.60 -13.78 1.51
C ARG A 154 -12.40 -13.00 0.46
N LEU A 155 -12.77 -11.77 0.81
CA LEU A 155 -13.45 -10.83 -0.07
C LEU A 155 -12.44 -9.86 -0.72
N GLU A 156 -12.40 -9.82 -2.04
CA GLU A 156 -11.63 -8.85 -2.82
C GLU A 156 -12.57 -7.74 -3.32
N SER A 157 -12.17 -6.47 -3.14
CA SER A 157 -12.99 -5.32 -3.52
C SER A 157 -12.52 -4.72 -4.84
N TYR A 158 -13.42 -4.61 -5.82
CA TYR A 158 -13.23 -3.79 -7.01
C TYR A 158 -13.80 -2.42 -6.75
N VAL A 159 -12.93 -1.41 -6.67
CA VAL A 159 -13.32 -0.05 -6.27
C VAL A 159 -13.00 0.92 -7.39
N CYS A 160 -13.73 2.03 -7.43
CA CYS A 160 -13.42 3.13 -8.33
C CYS A 160 -13.30 4.44 -7.55
N GLN A 161 -12.34 5.25 -7.97
CA GLN A 161 -12.11 6.59 -7.44
C GLN A 161 -12.96 7.61 -8.19
N THR A 162 -13.42 8.62 -7.47
CA THR A 162 -13.92 9.88 -8.04
C THR A 162 -12.75 10.76 -8.50
N GLN A 163 -13.03 11.94 -9.05
CA GLN A 163 -12.00 12.92 -9.42
C GLN A 163 -11.28 13.57 -8.22
N GLU A 164 -11.63 13.20 -6.99
CA GLU A 164 -10.96 13.72 -5.80
C GLU A 164 -9.49 13.30 -5.79
N LYS A 165 -8.60 14.29 -5.71
CA LYS A 165 -7.15 14.12 -5.64
C LYS A 165 -6.63 14.85 -4.42
N VAL A 166 -5.56 14.34 -3.83
CA VAL A 166 -4.82 15.06 -2.78
C VAL A 166 -3.95 16.13 -3.42
N CYS A 167 -3.30 15.80 -4.54
CA CYS A 167 -2.47 16.73 -5.30
C CYS A 167 -2.95 16.90 -6.75
N ASP A 168 -3.15 18.15 -7.17
CA ASP A 168 -3.58 18.55 -8.52
C ASP A 168 -2.43 19.01 -9.44
N SER A 169 -1.22 19.14 -8.89
CA SER A 169 -0.01 19.64 -9.57
C SER A 169 1.22 18.77 -9.27
N ASP A 170 2.22 18.82 -10.15
CA ASP A 170 3.48 18.09 -9.95
C ASP A 170 4.31 18.69 -8.81
N GLU A 171 4.21 20.00 -8.58
CA GLU A 171 4.80 20.68 -7.43
C GLU A 171 4.25 20.13 -6.11
N CYS A 172 2.93 19.99 -5.99
CA CYS A 172 2.30 19.39 -4.80
C CYS A 172 2.81 17.97 -4.56
N ARG A 173 2.88 17.14 -5.63
CA ARG A 173 3.38 15.76 -5.53
C ARG A 173 4.84 15.72 -5.07
N ALA A 174 5.68 16.59 -5.63
CA ALA A 174 7.08 16.70 -5.25
C ALA A 174 7.25 17.16 -3.79
N GLU A 175 6.39 18.05 -3.29
CA GLU A 175 6.39 18.46 -1.88
C GLU A 175 6.00 17.31 -0.94
N GLN A 176 4.97 16.54 -1.28
CA GLN A 176 4.59 15.33 -0.53
C GLN A 176 5.72 14.30 -0.54
N ALA A 177 6.32 14.06 -1.71
CA ALA A 177 7.44 13.13 -1.85
C ALA A 177 8.65 13.57 -1.03
N ARG A 178 9.00 14.87 -0.99
CA ARG A 178 10.08 15.36 -0.10
C ARG A 178 9.72 15.11 1.36
N ARG A 179 8.54 15.56 1.79
CA ARG A 179 8.09 15.53 3.18
C ARG A 179 8.03 14.13 3.78
N PHE A 180 7.64 13.14 2.98
CA PHE A 180 7.44 11.76 3.43
C PHE A 180 8.52 10.79 2.93
N SER A 181 9.67 11.32 2.51
CA SER A 181 10.77 10.51 2.00
C SER A 181 11.48 9.74 3.13
N PRO A 182 11.96 8.52 2.89
CA PRO A 182 12.65 7.76 3.91
C PRO A 182 14.06 8.31 4.17
N ILE A 183 14.56 8.11 5.38
CA ILE A 183 15.99 8.26 5.67
C ILE A 183 16.61 6.87 5.62
N LEU A 184 17.62 6.68 4.77
CA LEU A 184 18.35 5.42 4.69
C LEU A 184 19.52 5.44 5.67
N LYS A 185 19.62 4.41 6.51
CA LYS A 185 20.76 4.18 7.40
C LYS A 185 21.51 2.94 6.96
N PHE A 186 22.81 3.10 6.71
CA PHE A 186 23.66 2.02 6.21
C PHE A 186 24.52 1.43 7.31
N ASP A 187 25.02 0.22 7.05
CA ASP A 187 26.02 -0.40 7.90
C ASP A 187 27.35 0.38 7.86
N GLN A 188 28.10 0.37 8.96
CA GLN A 188 29.39 1.04 9.06
C GLN A 188 30.46 0.51 8.07
N GLU A 189 30.31 -0.73 7.59
CA GLU A 189 31.23 -1.35 6.62
C GLU A 189 30.93 -1.00 5.15
N GLN A 190 29.89 -0.21 4.88
CA GLN A 190 29.66 0.35 3.55
C GLN A 190 30.80 1.30 3.12
N ALA A 191 30.76 1.78 1.88
CA ALA A 191 31.81 2.58 1.23
C ALA A 191 33.03 1.76 0.77
N THR A 192 32.78 0.57 0.22
CA THR A 192 33.83 -0.29 -0.37
C THR A 192 33.35 -0.86 -1.69
N SER A 193 34.27 -1.37 -2.52
CA SER A 193 33.96 -2.00 -3.81
C SER A 193 33.03 -3.22 -3.73
N GLN A 194 32.83 -3.76 -2.53
CA GLN A 194 31.94 -4.87 -2.22
C GLN A 194 30.66 -4.42 -1.48
N LYS A 195 30.63 -3.21 -0.94
CA LYS A 195 29.56 -2.71 -0.08
C LYS A 195 29.21 -1.29 -0.53
N CYS A 196 28.43 -1.23 -1.59
CA CYS A 196 28.13 -0.02 -2.34
C CYS A 196 27.04 0.81 -1.64
N PHE A 197 27.13 2.12 -1.75
CA PHE A 197 25.97 2.99 -1.59
C PHE A 197 25.10 2.98 -2.85
N PRO A 198 23.86 3.50 -2.78
CA PRO A 198 23.09 3.72 -3.99
C PRO A 198 23.79 4.72 -4.92
N GLY A 199 23.50 4.65 -6.21
CA GLY A 199 24.06 5.51 -7.24
C GLY A 199 23.01 5.88 -8.31
N SER A 200 23.46 6.50 -9.39
CA SER A 200 22.58 6.95 -10.46
C SER A 200 22.22 5.81 -11.40
N ALA A 201 20.92 5.49 -11.49
CA ALA A 201 20.40 4.56 -12.47
C ALA A 201 20.60 5.06 -13.91
N ALA A 202 20.54 6.37 -14.12
CA ALA A 202 20.75 6.99 -15.42
C ALA A 202 22.20 6.79 -15.91
N GLU A 203 23.18 7.05 -15.03
CA GLU A 203 24.60 6.86 -15.35
C GLU A 203 24.93 5.39 -15.59
N TYR A 204 24.37 4.50 -14.76
CA TYR A 204 24.52 3.07 -14.92
C TYR A 204 23.99 2.58 -16.27
N TRP A 205 22.77 2.99 -16.61
CA TRP A 205 22.11 2.61 -17.85
C TRP A 205 22.89 3.09 -19.07
N GLU A 206 23.38 4.34 -19.05
CA GLU A 206 24.23 4.86 -20.14
C GLU A 206 25.57 4.12 -20.23
N ALA A 207 26.18 3.75 -19.10
CA ALA A 207 27.41 2.95 -19.11
C ALA A 207 27.19 1.58 -19.77
N ARG A 208 26.10 0.88 -19.41
CA ARG A 208 25.74 -0.41 -20.02
C ARG A 208 25.39 -0.27 -21.50
N LYS A 209 24.64 0.78 -21.88
CA LYS A 209 24.34 1.08 -23.29
C LYS A 209 25.60 1.28 -24.13
N ASN A 210 26.63 1.86 -23.53
CA ASN A 210 27.93 2.07 -24.17
C ASN A 210 28.89 0.86 -24.08
N GLY A 211 28.41 -0.28 -23.60
CA GLY A 211 29.16 -1.54 -23.55
C GLY A 211 30.12 -1.67 -22.37
N ASP A 212 29.99 -0.84 -21.33
CA ASP A 212 30.74 -1.04 -20.08
C ASP A 212 30.24 -2.31 -19.38
N THR A 213 31.13 -3.24 -19.09
CA THR A 213 30.85 -4.50 -18.39
C THR A 213 31.48 -4.57 -17.00
N ARG A 214 32.11 -3.48 -16.54
CA ARG A 214 32.75 -3.42 -15.23
C ARG A 214 31.72 -3.38 -14.11
N THR A 215 32.17 -3.70 -12.89
CA THR A 215 31.42 -3.43 -11.66
C THR A 215 31.36 -1.93 -11.41
N LEU A 216 30.15 -1.39 -11.29
CA LEU A 216 29.89 0.00 -10.93
C LEU A 216 29.38 0.03 -9.50
N CYS A 217 30.16 0.64 -8.61
CA CYS A 217 29.88 0.69 -7.18
C CYS A 217 30.10 2.13 -6.69
N ASN A 218 29.12 2.69 -5.97
CA ASN A 218 29.33 3.96 -5.29
C ASN A 218 30.03 3.73 -3.95
N GLU A 219 31.34 3.96 -3.92
CA GLU A 219 32.18 3.79 -2.73
C GLU A 219 32.35 5.09 -1.92
N SER A 220 31.70 6.18 -2.33
CA SER A 220 31.94 7.51 -1.76
C SER A 220 30.99 7.80 -0.62
N ALA A 221 31.45 7.74 0.63
CA ALA A 221 30.68 8.22 1.78
C ALA A 221 30.29 9.70 1.66
N ALA A 222 31.10 10.52 0.98
CA ALA A 222 30.80 11.92 0.72
C ALA A 222 29.58 12.12 -0.20
N SER A 223 29.19 11.09 -0.98
CA SER A 223 28.00 11.16 -1.84
C SER A 223 26.68 11.09 -1.06
N LEU A 224 26.72 10.63 0.20
CA LEU A 224 25.55 10.63 1.10
C LEU A 224 25.11 12.05 1.46
N GLU A 225 25.99 13.03 1.24
CA GLU A 225 25.75 14.45 1.51
C GLU A 225 25.59 15.25 0.22
N GLY A 226 24.78 16.31 0.30
CA GLY A 226 24.67 17.30 -0.77
C GLY A 226 23.85 16.85 -1.98
N GLY A 227 23.00 15.82 -1.83
CA GLY A 227 22.08 15.40 -2.89
C GLY A 227 22.74 14.78 -4.12
N GLN A 228 23.91 14.13 -3.97
CA GLN A 228 24.59 13.50 -5.12
C GLN A 228 23.93 12.20 -5.56
N ILE A 229 23.30 11.46 -4.64
CA ILE A 229 22.63 10.20 -4.93
C ILE A 229 21.17 10.46 -5.30
N PRO A 230 20.74 10.16 -6.54
CA PRO A 230 19.35 10.28 -6.93
C PRO A 230 18.49 9.19 -6.30
N ILE A 231 17.31 9.58 -5.84
CA ILE A 231 16.28 8.69 -5.33
C ILE A 231 15.05 8.88 -6.20
N TYR A 232 14.54 7.78 -6.73
CA TYR A 232 13.46 7.81 -7.69
C TYR A 232 12.14 7.56 -6.98
N TYR A 233 11.04 8.14 -7.44
CA TYR A 233 9.75 7.89 -6.80
C TYR A 233 8.58 7.80 -7.78
N GLU A 234 7.62 6.94 -7.42
CA GLU A 234 6.29 6.89 -8.01
C GLU A 234 5.27 7.40 -6.99
N TYR A 235 4.28 8.14 -7.47
CA TYR A 235 3.26 8.78 -6.65
C TYR A 235 1.88 8.38 -7.16
N GLN A 236 0.99 7.97 -6.27
CA GLN A 236 -0.39 7.69 -6.62
C GLN A 236 -1.36 8.14 -5.52
N ASP A 237 -2.34 8.95 -5.90
CA ASP A 237 -3.49 9.24 -5.04
C ASP A 237 -4.45 8.05 -5.08
N CYS A 238 -4.71 7.49 -3.91
CA CYS A 238 -5.56 6.33 -3.72
C CYS A 238 -6.99 6.71 -3.33
N SER A 239 -7.17 7.90 -2.77
CA SER A 239 -8.46 8.54 -2.46
C SER A 239 -8.22 10.03 -2.22
N GLY A 240 -9.27 10.82 -1.96
CA GLY A 240 -9.15 12.24 -1.59
C GLY A 240 -8.44 12.50 -0.25
N ASP A 241 -8.09 11.45 0.48
CA ASP A 241 -7.38 11.51 1.76
C ASP A 241 -6.23 10.50 1.90
N GLN A 242 -5.97 9.64 0.91
CA GLN A 242 -4.91 8.65 0.95
C GLN A 242 -4.02 8.76 -0.28
N THR A 243 -2.71 8.77 -0.03
CA THR A 243 -1.67 8.78 -1.05
C THR A 243 -0.66 7.68 -0.74
N VAL A 244 -0.18 6.99 -1.76
CA VAL A 244 0.94 6.06 -1.65
C VAL A 244 2.10 6.58 -2.49
N ILE A 245 3.30 6.58 -1.90
CA ILE A 245 4.55 6.94 -2.58
C ILE A 245 5.51 5.77 -2.45
N MET A 246 6.03 5.28 -3.57
CA MET A 246 7.08 4.26 -3.61
C MET A 246 8.41 4.96 -3.93
N TYR A 247 9.39 4.86 -3.04
CA TYR A 247 10.74 5.35 -3.26
C TYR A 247 11.63 4.20 -3.69
N TRP A 248 12.38 4.41 -4.76
CA TRP A 248 13.28 3.46 -5.38
C TRP A 248 14.72 3.99 -5.29
N PHE A 249 15.64 3.12 -4.91
CA PHE A 249 17.06 3.43 -4.85
C PHE A 249 17.83 2.34 -5.58
N PHE A 250 18.80 2.78 -6.38
CA PHE A 250 19.50 1.93 -7.33
C PHE A 250 20.92 1.67 -6.86
N TYR A 251 21.37 0.41 -6.86
CA TYR A 251 22.76 0.04 -6.68
C TYR A 251 23.30 -0.54 -7.98
N GLY A 252 24.50 -0.11 -8.40
CA GLY A 252 25.14 -0.69 -9.58
C GLY A 252 25.64 -2.11 -9.37
N PHE A 253 25.82 -2.53 -8.12
CA PHE A 253 26.29 -3.85 -7.77
C PHE A 253 25.83 -4.25 -6.37
N GLN A 254 25.31 -5.48 -6.28
CA GLN A 254 25.14 -6.22 -5.05
C GLN A 254 26.23 -7.29 -4.95
N ASP A 255 26.92 -7.33 -3.81
CA ASP A 255 27.99 -8.30 -3.59
C ASP A 255 27.45 -9.65 -3.09
N THR A 256 28.37 -10.61 -3.00
CA THR A 256 28.13 -11.98 -2.60
C THR A 256 27.45 -12.04 -1.23
N CYS A 257 26.22 -12.56 -1.24
CA CYS A 257 25.35 -12.70 -0.09
C CYS A 257 25.69 -13.97 0.72
N SER A 258 26.07 -15.05 0.03
CA SER A 258 26.61 -16.30 0.61
C SER A 258 27.68 -16.85 -0.33
N PRO A 259 28.65 -17.67 0.12
CA PRO A 259 29.79 -18.07 -0.71
C PRO A 259 29.40 -18.53 -2.14
N GLY A 260 29.70 -17.68 -3.14
CA GLY A 260 29.42 -17.93 -4.55
C GLY A 260 27.98 -17.67 -5.03
N MET A 261 27.10 -17.09 -4.21
CA MET A 261 25.70 -16.80 -4.56
C MET A 261 25.26 -15.39 -4.17
N GLY A 262 24.38 -14.82 -5.00
CA GLY A 262 23.66 -13.56 -4.71
C GLY A 262 24.33 -12.29 -5.21
N SER A 263 25.56 -12.34 -5.72
CA SER A 263 26.14 -11.18 -6.39
C SER A 263 25.50 -10.96 -7.75
N HIS A 264 25.17 -9.70 -8.05
CA HIS A 264 24.69 -9.32 -9.37
C HIS A 264 24.92 -7.83 -9.64
N HIS A 265 24.95 -7.52 -10.93
CA HIS A 265 24.91 -6.18 -11.47
C HIS A 265 23.48 -5.66 -11.50
N ALA A 266 23.32 -4.36 -11.27
CA ALA A 266 22.04 -3.67 -11.17
C ALA A 266 21.14 -4.23 -10.06
N ASP A 267 20.71 -3.35 -9.16
CA ASP A 267 19.85 -3.72 -8.07
C ASP A 267 18.90 -2.57 -7.73
N TRP A 268 17.62 -2.90 -7.62
CA TRP A 268 16.53 -1.95 -7.44
C TRP A 268 15.81 -2.30 -6.17
N GLU A 269 16.04 -1.46 -5.16
CA GLU A 269 15.45 -1.60 -3.85
C GLU A 269 14.45 -0.47 -3.61
N ARG A 270 13.54 -0.68 -2.64
CA ARG A 270 12.43 0.26 -2.44
C ARG A 270 11.84 0.28 -1.04
N VAL A 271 11.15 1.37 -0.75
CA VAL A 271 10.30 1.55 0.44
C VAL A 271 9.01 2.25 -0.01
N ALA A 272 7.86 1.74 0.42
CA ALA A 272 6.58 2.43 0.19
C ALA A 272 6.12 3.12 1.47
N VAL A 273 5.52 4.30 1.33
CA VAL A 273 4.83 5.00 2.42
C VAL A 273 3.37 5.22 2.06
N LYS A 274 2.50 5.05 3.04
CA LYS A 274 1.10 5.45 2.94
C LYS A 274 0.86 6.67 3.81
N ILE A 275 0.25 7.68 3.20
CA ILE A 275 -0.17 8.91 3.84
C ILE A 275 -1.69 8.87 3.94
N LYS A 276 -2.26 9.09 5.12
CA LYS A 276 -3.70 9.26 5.34
C LYS A 276 -3.97 10.55 6.09
N ASP A 277 -4.89 11.38 5.58
CA ASP A 277 -5.22 12.70 6.12
C ASP A 277 -3.96 13.56 6.41
N GLY A 278 -3.00 13.53 5.48
CA GLY A 278 -1.76 14.29 5.57
C GLY A 278 -0.77 13.81 6.65
N ARG A 279 -0.92 12.58 7.15
CA ARG A 279 -0.03 11.94 8.13
C ARG A 279 0.53 10.63 7.59
N LEU A 280 1.78 10.33 7.93
CA LEU A 280 2.39 9.03 7.67
C LEU A 280 1.66 7.95 8.49
N GLU A 281 1.00 7.02 7.82
CA GLU A 281 0.18 5.98 8.44
C GLU A 281 0.93 4.64 8.50
N ARG A 282 1.53 4.24 7.37
CA ARG A 282 2.18 2.94 7.19
C ARG A 282 3.44 3.06 6.34
N VAL A 283 4.36 2.13 6.57
CA VAL A 283 5.59 1.98 5.79
C VAL A 283 5.77 0.52 5.42
N GLN A 284 5.93 0.23 4.14
CA GLN A 284 6.25 -1.10 3.63
C GLN A 284 7.73 -1.17 3.30
N TYR A 285 8.41 -2.12 3.94
CA TYR A 285 9.82 -2.39 3.77
C TYR A 285 9.96 -3.62 2.87
N PHE A 286 10.76 -3.50 1.82
CA PHE A 286 11.03 -4.56 0.86
C PHE A 286 12.43 -5.12 1.09
N GLN A 287 12.55 -6.43 1.01
CA GLN A 287 13.83 -7.12 1.07
C GLN A 287 13.72 -8.38 0.22
N HIS A 288 14.83 -8.79 -0.41
CA HIS A 288 14.86 -9.98 -1.25
C HIS A 288 13.65 -10.03 -2.21
N GLY A 289 12.85 -11.10 -2.15
CA GLY A 289 11.62 -11.26 -2.95
C GLY A 289 10.31 -10.89 -2.25
N GLY A 290 10.35 -10.30 -1.05
CA GLY A 290 9.13 -10.02 -0.27
C GLY A 290 9.12 -8.68 0.45
N SER A 291 8.16 -8.51 1.34
CA SER A 291 7.98 -7.26 2.09
C SER A 291 7.23 -7.49 3.39
N TYR A 292 7.27 -6.49 4.28
CA TYR A 292 6.36 -6.40 5.42
C TYR A 292 5.99 -4.96 5.69
N THR A 293 4.82 -4.75 6.29
CA THR A 293 4.32 -3.41 6.61
C THR A 293 4.39 -3.15 8.10
N ARG A 294 4.85 -1.96 8.47
CA ARG A 294 4.78 -1.43 9.84
C ARG A 294 3.79 -0.29 9.91
N GLN A 295 3.07 -0.19 11.02
CA GLN A 295 2.07 0.86 11.24
C GLN A 295 2.12 1.42 12.66
N GLY A 296 1.56 2.62 12.86
CA GLY A 296 1.52 3.26 14.17
C GLY A 296 2.93 3.51 14.73
N ASN A 297 3.18 3.07 15.97
CA ASN A 297 4.47 3.30 16.64
C ASN A 297 5.51 2.19 16.39
N ASN A 298 5.25 1.29 15.44
CA ASN A 298 6.08 0.12 15.19
C ASN A 298 7.20 0.38 14.17
N PHE A 299 7.49 1.64 13.83
CA PHE A 299 8.63 2.04 13.02
C PHE A 299 9.18 3.39 13.52
N GLU A 300 10.46 3.65 13.24
CA GLU A 300 11.10 4.91 13.62
C GLU A 300 10.91 5.94 12.51
N SER A 301 10.71 7.21 12.88
CA SER A 301 10.68 8.33 11.93
C SER A 301 11.25 9.60 12.55
N VAL A 302 11.77 10.49 11.70
CA VAL A 302 12.16 11.85 12.09
C VAL A 302 10.95 12.78 11.88
N ASP A 303 10.60 13.52 12.93
CA ASP A 303 9.50 14.48 12.99
C ASP A 303 8.12 13.93 12.58
N GLY A 304 7.96 12.60 12.60
CA GLY A 304 6.72 11.92 12.20
C GLY A 304 6.48 11.86 10.70
N THR A 305 7.43 12.24 9.85
CA THR A 305 7.26 12.26 8.39
C THR A 305 8.31 11.48 7.62
N HIS A 306 9.55 11.37 8.11
CA HIS A 306 10.62 10.66 7.42
C HIS A 306 10.88 9.31 8.07
N PRO A 307 10.31 8.20 7.58
CA PRO A 307 10.54 6.89 8.16
C PRO A 307 12.00 6.46 7.97
N ILE A 308 12.55 5.75 8.95
CA ILE A 308 13.92 5.25 8.88
C ILE A 308 13.91 3.84 8.30
N ALA A 309 14.66 3.65 7.22
CA ALA A 309 14.97 2.35 6.65
C ALA A 309 16.44 2.01 6.89
N TYR A 310 16.68 0.96 7.66
CA TYR A 310 18.00 0.36 7.81
C TYR A 310 18.24 -0.55 6.61
N VAL A 311 19.32 -0.27 5.87
CA VAL A 311 19.68 -0.99 4.64
C VAL A 311 20.57 -2.17 4.99
N GLY A 312 20.20 -3.36 4.51
CA GLY A 312 21.01 -4.56 4.60
C GLY A 312 22.38 -4.37 3.93
N LYS A 313 23.45 -4.67 4.66
CA LYS A 313 24.83 -4.51 4.18
C LYS A 313 25.09 -5.29 2.88
N ASN A 314 24.49 -6.47 2.72
CA ASN A 314 24.82 -7.40 1.64
C ASN A 314 23.75 -7.48 0.56
N SER A 315 22.47 -7.56 0.93
CA SER A 315 21.34 -7.70 0.00
C SER A 315 20.56 -6.42 -0.24
N HIS A 316 21.00 -5.30 0.35
CA HIS A 316 20.39 -3.96 0.22
C HIS A 316 18.91 -3.83 0.62
N GLY A 317 18.30 -4.91 1.09
CA GLY A 317 16.92 -4.89 1.57
C GLY A 317 16.72 -3.81 2.63
N SER A 318 15.53 -3.24 2.64
CA SER A 318 15.11 -2.24 3.60
C SER A 318 14.45 -2.88 4.82
N TYR A 319 14.74 -2.34 6.01
CA TYR A 319 14.19 -2.83 7.26
C TYR A 319 13.84 -1.69 8.21
N HIS A 320 12.79 -1.87 9.00
CA HIS A 320 12.41 -0.90 10.04
C HIS A 320 13.38 -0.88 11.24
N ASP A 321 14.24 -1.90 11.38
CA ASP A 321 15.11 -2.10 12.54
C ASP A 321 16.58 -2.39 12.20
N ARG A 322 17.46 -1.96 13.10
CA ARG A 322 18.87 -2.40 13.14
C ARG A 322 18.96 -3.88 13.51
N GLY A 323 20.11 -4.50 13.24
CA GLY A 323 20.43 -5.85 13.71
C GLY A 323 20.99 -6.74 12.62
N GLY A 324 20.56 -8.01 12.64
CA GLY A 324 21.10 -9.08 11.81
C GLY A 324 22.35 -9.73 12.40
N SER A 325 22.59 -10.98 12.01
CA SER A 325 23.74 -11.78 12.44
C SER A 325 24.96 -11.65 11.52
N GLY A 326 24.88 -10.84 10.46
CA GLY A 326 26.01 -10.61 9.55
C GLY A 326 26.08 -11.56 8.36
N SER A 327 25.08 -12.44 8.26
CA SER A 327 24.81 -13.24 7.08
C SER A 327 23.93 -12.44 6.12
N CYS A 328 23.42 -13.07 5.08
CA CYS A 328 22.52 -12.45 4.11
C CYS A 328 21.21 -13.25 4.04
N LEU A 329 20.89 -13.94 5.15
CA LEU A 329 19.61 -14.58 5.33
C LEU A 329 18.54 -13.50 5.49
N TYR A 330 17.30 -13.90 5.26
CA TYR A 330 16.19 -13.04 4.96
C TYR A 330 16.00 -11.81 5.89
N PHE A 331 16.16 -11.98 7.22
CA PHE A 331 16.13 -10.88 8.21
C PHE A 331 17.47 -10.62 8.88
N GLU A 332 18.49 -11.37 8.50
CA GLU A 332 19.76 -11.47 9.20
C GLU A 332 20.88 -10.67 8.55
N ASP A 333 20.56 -9.93 7.48
CA ASP A 333 21.50 -8.98 6.90
C ASP A 333 21.95 -7.94 7.91
N TYR A 334 23.25 -7.62 7.92
CA TYR A 334 23.83 -6.74 8.91
C TYR A 334 23.36 -5.31 8.68
N ARG A 335 22.90 -4.68 9.76
CA ARG A 335 22.32 -3.33 9.76
C ARG A 335 22.79 -2.57 10.99
N ASN A 336 24.09 -2.35 11.10
CA ASN A 336 24.71 -1.69 12.24
C ASN A 336 25.43 -0.39 11.83
N PRO A 337 24.76 0.77 11.94
CA PRO A 337 25.37 2.06 11.60
C PRO A 337 26.55 2.44 12.50
N ASN A 338 26.53 1.99 13.77
CA ASN A 338 27.53 2.26 14.80
C ASN A 338 28.07 3.72 14.79
N GLU A 339 29.37 3.93 15.01
CA GLU A 339 29.98 5.27 15.08
C GLU A 339 30.00 6.02 13.74
N ARG A 340 30.09 5.30 12.61
CA ARG A 340 30.13 5.94 11.28
C ARG A 340 28.79 6.57 10.92
N ASN A 341 27.69 5.95 11.34
CA ASN A 341 26.32 6.46 11.23
C ASN A 341 25.98 6.99 9.81
N TYR A 342 26.39 6.24 8.78
CA TYR A 342 26.13 6.59 7.39
C TYR A 342 24.63 6.74 7.15
N THR A 343 24.22 7.95 6.78
CA THR A 343 22.82 8.35 6.66
C THR A 343 22.61 9.09 5.35
N LEU A 344 21.67 8.64 4.53
CA LEU A 344 21.20 9.36 3.35
C LEU A 344 19.83 9.96 3.62
N LYS A 345 19.74 11.28 3.54
CA LYS A 345 18.46 12.00 3.51
C LYS A 345 17.97 12.04 2.06
N THR A 346 17.02 11.16 1.73
CA THR A 346 16.60 10.97 0.33
C THR A 346 15.90 12.18 -0.27
N GLU A 347 15.27 13.03 0.55
CA GLU A 347 14.70 14.32 0.16
C GLU A 347 15.64 15.25 -0.62
N GLN A 348 16.96 15.08 -0.49
CA GLN A 348 17.95 15.98 -1.09
C GLN A 348 18.05 15.84 -2.62
N ASN A 349 17.62 14.72 -3.20
CA ASN A 349 17.64 14.51 -4.65
C ASN A 349 16.56 13.49 -5.05
N LEU A 350 15.31 13.95 -5.10
CA LEU A 350 14.17 13.17 -5.57
C LEU A 350 13.90 13.40 -7.06
N ILE A 351 13.75 12.30 -7.80
CA ILE A 351 13.45 12.30 -9.23
C ILE A 351 12.12 11.57 -9.48
N PRO A 352 11.10 12.25 -10.01
CA PRO A 352 9.83 11.60 -10.33
C PRO A 352 9.99 10.62 -11.49
N LEU A 353 9.59 9.37 -11.28
CA LEU A 353 9.45 8.38 -12.34
C LEU A 353 8.17 8.67 -13.12
N HIS A 354 8.30 8.82 -14.43
CA HIS A 354 7.17 9.07 -15.31
C HIS A 354 7.41 8.46 -16.69
N ARG A 355 6.31 8.23 -17.41
CA ARG A 355 6.33 7.91 -18.84
C ARG A 355 5.85 9.13 -19.59
N GLY A 356 6.71 9.68 -20.45
CA GLY A 356 6.40 10.90 -21.20
C GLY A 356 7.42 11.11 -22.32
N PRO A 357 7.13 12.00 -23.28
CA PRO A 357 8.07 12.36 -24.35
C PRO A 357 9.33 13.06 -23.84
N ASP A 358 9.27 13.63 -22.64
CA ASP A 358 10.34 14.29 -21.91
C ASP A 358 11.10 13.35 -20.95
N ALA A 359 10.57 12.15 -20.71
CA ALA A 359 11.23 11.16 -19.87
C ALA A 359 12.48 10.59 -20.54
N PRO A 360 13.59 10.38 -19.80
CA PRO A 360 14.78 9.74 -20.36
C PRO A 360 14.47 8.30 -20.82
N GLU A 361 15.23 7.84 -21.81
CA GLU A 361 15.01 6.53 -22.46
C GLU A 361 14.96 5.37 -21.45
N TRP A 362 15.79 5.40 -20.42
CA TRP A 362 15.84 4.35 -19.40
C TRP A 362 14.54 4.22 -18.58
N MET A 363 13.76 5.30 -18.42
CA MET A 363 12.46 5.26 -17.72
C MET A 363 11.34 4.74 -18.64
N THR A 364 11.45 4.95 -19.95
CA THR A 364 10.40 4.60 -20.91
C THR A 364 10.60 3.22 -21.54
N SER A 365 11.85 2.73 -21.59
CA SER A 365 12.21 1.42 -22.10
C SER A 365 11.61 0.29 -21.26
N ASN A 366 10.97 -0.67 -21.91
CA ASN A 366 10.60 -1.96 -21.30
C ASN A 366 11.69 -3.04 -21.49
N ASP A 367 12.77 -2.72 -22.23
CA ASP A 367 13.93 -3.58 -22.38
C ASP A 367 14.90 -3.36 -21.20
N ALA A 368 15.13 -4.44 -20.44
CA ALA A 368 15.96 -4.45 -19.24
C ALA A 368 17.46 -4.70 -19.51
N LYS A 369 17.90 -4.86 -20.77
CA LYS A 369 19.30 -5.21 -21.09
C LYS A 369 20.34 -4.28 -20.48
N ASN A 370 20.04 -2.98 -20.38
CA ASN A 370 20.95 -1.95 -19.88
C ASN A 370 20.89 -1.81 -18.35
N PHE A 371 20.05 -2.62 -17.70
CA PHE A 371 20.06 -2.89 -16.27
C PHE A 371 20.38 -4.37 -16.01
N ASP A 372 21.20 -4.98 -16.87
CA ASP A 372 21.65 -6.37 -16.74
C ASP A 372 20.49 -7.39 -16.63
N GLY A 373 19.37 -7.10 -17.30
CA GLY A 373 18.17 -7.94 -17.29
C GLY A 373 17.21 -7.65 -16.14
N ILE A 374 17.53 -6.72 -15.24
CA ILE A 374 16.67 -6.32 -14.13
C ILE A 374 15.69 -5.23 -14.60
N PRO A 375 14.36 -5.46 -14.54
CA PRO A 375 13.40 -4.44 -14.94
C PRO A 375 13.44 -3.24 -13.99
N GLY A 376 13.49 -2.05 -14.58
CA GLY A 376 13.34 -0.79 -13.85
C GLY A 376 11.94 -0.62 -13.26
N PRO A 377 11.73 0.34 -12.35
CA PRO A 377 10.48 0.52 -11.60
C PRO A 377 9.21 0.53 -12.46
N LEU A 378 9.14 1.43 -13.45
CA LEU A 378 7.97 1.61 -14.30
C LEU A 378 7.65 0.41 -15.20
N ALA A 379 8.61 -0.49 -15.44
CA ALA A 379 8.40 -1.71 -16.22
C ALA A 379 7.74 -2.82 -15.39
N ARG A 380 7.72 -2.69 -14.05
CA ARG A 380 7.08 -3.64 -13.14
C ARG A 380 5.56 -3.49 -13.09
N GLY A 381 5.03 -2.33 -13.51
CA GLY A 381 3.60 -2.09 -13.64
C GLY A 381 2.83 -2.16 -12.33
N GLU A 382 3.47 -1.79 -11.22
CA GLU A 382 2.87 -1.84 -9.89
C GLU A 382 1.76 -0.77 -9.78
N ASN A 383 0.57 -1.18 -9.34
CA ASN A 383 -0.48 -0.25 -8.92
C ASN A 383 -0.30 0.00 -7.42
N LEU A 384 0.18 1.19 -7.06
CA LEU A 384 0.51 1.53 -5.68
C LEU A 384 -0.72 1.47 -4.76
N CYS A 385 -1.90 1.79 -5.29
CA CYS A 385 -3.15 1.73 -4.54
C CYS A 385 -3.72 0.32 -4.35
N ALA A 386 -3.17 -0.65 -5.09
CA ALA A 386 -3.49 -2.07 -4.94
C ALA A 386 -2.47 -2.82 -4.07
N LEU A 387 -1.44 -2.15 -3.55
CA LEU A 387 -0.47 -2.77 -2.65
C LEU A 387 -1.20 -3.36 -1.44
N THR A 388 -0.67 -4.49 -0.97
CA THR A 388 -1.18 -5.20 0.19
C THR A 388 -0.05 -5.41 1.18
N GLY A 389 -0.41 -5.48 2.45
CA GLY A 389 0.43 -6.16 3.42
C GLY A 389 0.50 -7.65 3.12
N CYS A 390 1.16 -8.37 4.01
CA CYS A 390 1.08 -9.82 4.00
C CYS A 390 1.18 -10.40 5.41
N ARG A 391 0.78 -11.68 5.54
CA ARG A 391 0.85 -12.47 6.78
C ARG A 391 1.77 -13.66 6.60
N GLY A 392 2.70 -13.86 7.53
CA GLY A 392 3.58 -15.03 7.56
C GLY A 392 4.10 -15.28 8.97
N ASP A 393 4.14 -16.54 9.36
CA ASP A 393 4.65 -17.05 10.64
C ASP A 393 5.69 -18.16 10.45
N ASP A 394 6.09 -18.39 9.20
CA ASP A 394 6.99 -19.43 8.72
C ASP A 394 8.48 -19.04 8.80
N PHE A 395 8.79 -17.88 9.38
CA PHE A 395 10.18 -17.49 9.62
C PHE A 395 10.75 -18.18 10.85
N ASN A 396 11.73 -19.06 10.63
CA ASN A 396 12.62 -19.55 11.68
C ASN A 396 13.93 -18.75 11.66
N MET A 397 14.29 -18.17 12.80
CA MET A 397 15.58 -17.48 12.97
C MET A 397 16.74 -18.40 12.54
N GLY A 398 17.61 -17.89 11.67
CA GLY A 398 18.75 -18.65 11.13
C GLY A 398 18.47 -19.46 9.86
N ALA A 399 17.24 -19.46 9.32
CA ALA A 399 16.94 -20.10 8.05
C ALA A 399 17.49 -19.30 6.86
N ALA A 400 18.30 -19.96 6.02
CA ALA A 400 18.87 -19.36 4.81
C ALA A 400 17.90 -19.18 3.66
N LEU A 401 16.78 -19.90 3.69
CA LEU A 401 15.79 -19.91 2.63
C LEU A 401 14.43 -19.56 3.22
N CYS A 402 13.80 -18.57 2.61
CA CYS A 402 12.40 -18.25 2.82
C CYS A 402 11.57 -19.12 1.89
N PHE A 403 10.82 -20.07 2.44
CA PHE A 403 9.86 -20.85 1.68
C PHE A 403 8.46 -20.42 2.09
N GLY A 404 7.80 -19.58 1.29
CA GLY A 404 6.46 -19.08 1.57
C GLY A 404 6.45 -17.60 1.93
N ASN A 405 5.88 -17.26 3.09
CA ASN A 405 5.51 -15.91 3.48
C ASN A 405 6.44 -15.32 4.55
N CYS A 406 7.64 -15.88 4.74
CA CYS A 406 8.49 -15.52 5.88
C CYS A 406 8.80 -14.01 5.93
N GLY A 407 8.83 -13.34 4.77
CA GLY A 407 9.05 -11.90 4.72
C GLY A 407 7.99 -11.04 5.34
N CYS A 408 6.84 -11.63 5.60
CA CYS A 408 5.71 -11.05 6.28
C CYS A 408 5.78 -11.19 7.81
N SER A 409 6.78 -11.89 8.35
CA SER A 409 6.88 -12.22 9.78
C SER A 409 6.91 -11.02 10.72
N LYS A 410 7.30 -9.84 10.21
CA LYS A 410 7.32 -8.58 10.94
C LYS A 410 6.18 -7.63 10.57
N SER A 411 5.17 -8.10 9.82
CA SER A 411 4.06 -7.30 9.31
C SER A 411 2.98 -7.06 10.36
N ASP A 412 2.55 -5.81 10.51
CA ASP A 412 1.53 -5.40 11.48
C ASP A 412 0.08 -5.53 10.97
N ILE A 413 -0.11 -5.69 9.65
CA ILE A 413 -1.44 -5.57 9.02
C ILE A 413 -1.95 -6.86 8.39
N GLY A 414 -1.21 -7.97 8.51
CA GLY A 414 -1.54 -9.21 7.80
C GLY A 414 -1.75 -8.95 6.30
N ASN A 415 -2.73 -9.59 5.68
CA ASN A 415 -3.02 -9.39 4.25
C ASN A 415 -3.91 -8.18 3.94
N LEU A 416 -4.11 -7.26 4.89
CA LEU A 416 -4.89 -6.03 4.62
C LEU A 416 -4.27 -5.23 3.48
N PRO A 417 -5.08 -4.49 2.71
CA PRO A 417 -4.54 -3.50 1.79
C PRO A 417 -3.61 -2.53 2.53
N PHE A 418 -2.52 -2.16 1.86
CA PHE A 418 -1.51 -1.25 2.39
C PHE A 418 -2.11 0.10 2.72
#